data_AF-A0A1G6SUX4-F1
#
_entry.id   AF-A0A1G6SUX4-F1
#
_cell.length_a   1.000
_cell.length_b   1.000
_cell.length_c   1.000
_cell.angle_alpha   90.00
_cell.angle_beta   90.00
_cell.angle_gamma   90.00
#
_symmetry.space_group_name_H-M   'P 1'
#
loop_
_entity.id
_entity.type
_entity.pdbx_description
1 polymer ?
#
loop_
_entity_poly.entity_id
_entity_poly.type
_entity_poly.pdbx_seq_one_letter_code
_entity_poly.pdbx_strand_id
1 'polypeptide(L)' 'MPLKKGKSKKVISENIEELMHSYHKKGTIGTSSPKSNKKAQKQAIAIAFSMAKKESKE' A
#
# COMPACT_ATOMS: atom_id res chain seq x y z
N MET A 1 -5.85 0.44 8.44
CA MET A 1 -4.63 -0.36 8.24
C MET A 1 -3.47 0.48 8.72
N PRO A 2 -2.72 0.04 9.72
CA PRO A 2 -1.50 0.73 10.11
C PRO A 2 -0.41 0.36 9.11
N LEU A 3 -0.11 1.28 8.20
CA LEU A 3 1.03 1.11 7.30
C LEU A 3 2.32 1.36 8.09
N LYS A 4 3.31 0.48 7.89
CA LYS A 4 4.59 0.54 8.58
C LYS A 4 5.42 1.69 8.02
N LYS A 5 6.08 2.42 8.92
CA LYS A 5 7.02 3.49 8.58
C LYS A 5 8.38 2.90 8.25
N GLY A 6 9.05 3.47 7.25
CA GLY A 6 10.38 3.06 6.84
C GLY A 6 10.56 2.91 5.34
N LYS A 7 11.84 2.94 4.93
CA LYS A 7 12.28 2.95 3.52
C LYS A 7 12.85 1.62 3.02
N SER A 8 12.91 0.60 3.88
CA SER A 8 13.48 -0.68 3.50
C SER A 8 12.56 -1.42 2.52
N LYS A 9 13.16 -2.19 1.61
CA LYS A 9 12.40 -3.04 0.67
C LYS A 9 11.40 -3.95 1.40
N LYS A 10 11.79 -4.45 2.58
CA LYS A 10 10.92 -5.25 3.46
C LYS A 10 9.67 -4.48 3.90
N VAL A 11 9.84 -3.25 4.40
CA VAL A 11 8.71 -2.39 4.83
C VAL A 11 7.79 -2.06 3.65
N ILE A 12 8.36 -1.77 2.48
CA ILE A 12 7.58 -1.51 1.26
C ILE A 12 6.77 -2.75 0.86
N SER A 13 7.38 -3.94 0.88
CA SER A 13 6.69 -5.20 0.57
C SER A 13 5.54 -5.49 1.54
N GLU A 14 5.81 -5.38 2.84
CA GLU A 14 4.81 -5.59 3.89
C GLU A 14 3.63 -4.61 3.76
N ASN A 15 3.91 -3.35 3.40
CA ASN A 15 2.86 -2.36 3.15
C ASN A 15 2.02 -2.70 1.91
N ILE A 16 2.63 -3.20 0.83
CA ILE A 16 1.90 -3.63 -0.37
C ILE A 16 1.02 -4.84 -0.05
N GLU A 17 1.55 -5.82 0.69
CA GLU A 17 0.82 -7.01 1.11
C GLU A 17 -0.39 -6.65 1.96
N GLU A 18 -0.22 -5.77 2.95
CA GLU A 18 -1.33 -5.31 3.80
C GLU A 18 -2.41 -4.61 2.96
N LEU A 19 -2.01 -3.76 2.00
CA LEU A 19 -2.90 -3.06 1.08
C LEU A 19 -3.71 -4.02 0.19
N MET A 20 -3.05 -5.05 -0.35
CA MET A 20 -3.71 -6.11 -1.12
C MET A 20 -4.62 -6.98 -0.26
N HIS A 21 -4.20 -7.31 0.94
CA HIS A 21 -4.98 -8.15 1.85
C HIS A 21 -6.31 -7.49 2.23
N SER A 22 -6.32 -6.18 2.52
CA SER A 22 -7.60 -5.49 2.76
C SER A 22 -8.44 -5.33 1.51
N TYR A 23 -7.84 -5.20 0.33
CA TYR A 23 -8.59 -5.24 -0.92
C TYR A 23 -9.28 -6.60 -1.11
N HIS A 24 -8.59 -7.70 -0.86
CA HIS A 24 -9.19 -9.04 -0.94
C HIS A 24 -10.27 -9.27 0.10
N LYS A 25 -10.11 -8.71 1.31
CA LYS A 25 -11.07 -8.88 2.40
C LYS A 25 -12.31 -7.98 2.30
N LYS A 26 -12.14 -6.72 1.86
CA LYS A 26 -13.17 -5.68 1.90
C LYS A 26 -13.57 -5.14 0.52
N GLY A 27 -12.81 -5.47 -0.53
CA GLY A 27 -12.96 -4.88 -1.86
C GLY A 27 -12.39 -3.47 -2.00
N THR A 28 -11.71 -2.95 -0.96
CA THR A 28 -11.26 -1.56 -0.91
C THR A 28 -9.83 -1.42 -0.41
N ILE A 29 -9.15 -0.38 -0.87
CA ILE A 29 -7.85 0.08 -0.39
C ILE A 29 -8.06 1.46 0.23
N GLY A 30 -8.13 1.51 1.56
CA GLY A 30 -8.47 2.74 2.28
C GLY A 30 -9.86 3.24 1.85
N THR A 31 -9.90 4.42 1.21
CA THR A 31 -11.13 5.04 0.67
C THR A 31 -11.38 4.74 -0.81
N SER A 32 -10.43 4.09 -1.50
CA SER A 32 -10.56 3.74 -2.91
C SER A 32 -11.11 2.33 -3.09
N SER A 33 -12.01 2.15 -4.06
CA SER A 33 -12.59 0.85 -4.42
C SER A 33 -12.18 0.47 -5.84
N PRO A 34 -10.96 -0.06 -6.04
CA PRO A 34 -10.47 -0.39 -7.37
C PRO A 34 -11.28 -1.52 -8.01
N LYS A 35 -11.70 -1.31 -9.26
CA LYS A 35 -12.54 -2.26 -10.02
C LYS A 35 -11.83 -3.59 -10.39
N SER A 36 -10.52 -3.69 -10.17
CA SER A 36 -9.76 -4.91 -10.49
C SER A 36 -8.50 -5.05 -9.65
N ASN A 37 -8.06 -6.31 -9.44
CA ASN A 37 -6.82 -6.65 -8.76
C ASN A 37 -5.61 -5.87 -9.30
N LYS A 38 -5.50 -5.70 -10.62
CA LYS A 38 -4.39 -4.96 -11.24
C LYS A 38 -4.39 -3.48 -10.87
N LYS A 39 -5.57 -2.85 -10.78
CA LYS A 39 -5.69 -1.45 -10.34
C LYS A 39 -5.39 -1.31 -8.85
N ALA A 40 -5.88 -2.26 -8.07
CA ALA A 40 -5.59 -2.37 -6.65
C ALA A 40 -4.08 -2.44 -6.41
N GLN A 41 -3.38 -3.34 -7.11
CA GLN A 41 -1.93 -3.53 -6.99
C GLN A 41 -1.15 -2.25 -7.33
N LYS A 42 -1.52 -1.56 -8.42
CA LYS A 42 -0.90 -0.27 -8.78
C LYS A 42 -1.08 0.78 -7.69
N GLN A 43 -2.27 0.89 -7.10
CA GLN A 43 -2.52 1.82 -6.00
C GLN A 43 -1.72 1.45 -4.76
N ALA A 44 -1.66 0.16 -4.40
CA ALA A 44 -0.90 -0.31 -3.25
C ALA A 44 0.59 0.04 -3.38
N ILE A 45 1.18 -0.23 -4.55
CA ILE A 45 2.56 0.12 -4.87
C ILE A 45 2.76 1.64 -4.74
N ALA A 46 1.89 2.45 -5.36
CA ALA A 46 2.00 3.90 -5.30
C ALA A 46 1.95 4.45 -3.86
N ILE A 47 1.06 3.93 -3.02
CA ILE A 47 0.92 4.32 -1.61
C ILE A 47 2.16 3.90 -0.82
N ALA A 48 2.64 2.66 -0.98
CA ALA A 48 3.81 2.14 -0.28
C ALA A 48 5.08 2.96 -0.60
N PHE A 49 5.32 3.26 -1.88
CA PHE A 49 6.44 4.11 -2.28
C PHE A 49 6.27 5.57 -1.85
N SER A 50 5.04 6.11 -1.86
CA SER A 50 4.79 7.48 -1.40
C SER A 50 5.08 7.65 0.09
N MET A 51 4.77 6.65 0.92
CA MET A 51 5.14 6.66 2.33
C MET A 51 6.66 6.55 2.51
N ALA A 52 7.31 5.60 1.83
CA ALA A 52 8.76 5.46 1.91
C ALA A 52 9.49 6.76 1.50
N LYS A 53 8.93 7.50 0.53
CA LYS A 53 9.44 8.81 0.13
C LYS A 53 9.18 9.90 1.17
N LYS A 54 8.02 9.94 1.83
CA LYS A 54 7.74 10.90 2.91
C LYS A 54 8.76 10.75 4.04
N GLU A 55 9.05 9.52 4.43
CA GLU A 55 10.06 9.21 5.47
C GLU A 55 11.50 9.55 5.06
N SER A 56 11.78 9.74 3.76
CA SER A 56 13.12 10.16 3.30
C SER A 56 13.34 11.67 3.34
N LYS A 57 12.30 12.46 3.64
CA LYS A 57 12.31 13.92 3.62
C LYS A 57 12.24 14.56 5.01
N GLU A 58 12.27 13.75 6.07
CA GLU A 58 12.44 14.16 7.47
C GLU A 58 13.88 13.91 7.93
#